data_AF-A0A7J2PW97-F1
#
_entry.id   AF-A0A7J2PW97-F1
#
_cell.length_a   1.000
_cell.length_b   1.000
_cell.length_c   1.000
_cell.angle_alpha   90.00
_cell.angle_beta   90.00
_cell.angle_gamma   90.00
#
_symmetry.space_group_name_H-M   'P 1'
#
loop_
_entity.id
_entity.type
_entity.pdbx_description
1 polymer ?
#
loop_
_entity_poly.entity_id
_entity_poly.type
_entity_poly.pdbx_seq_one_letter_code
_entity_poly.pdbx_strand_id
1 'polypeptide(L)'
;VVILIRGGTELVIDEVERAIHDALCVVRDVVEDQKIVGGGGAPEIEVALQLRKYSSSLGGREQLAVEVFADSLDIIPKTLSENAGLDQIDTLMKLRAAHQQGNKFAGIDLDTGDVVNDMMANEVVEPTVVKVQAIKSSVEAASMILRIDDVIASTRSAGPPPGMGGGMPPGMGGGMGGMGGGMPPGMM
;
A
#
# COMPACT_ATOMS: atom_id res chain seq x y z
N VAL A 1 20.80 15.89 17.00
CA VAL A 1 21.50 16.59 15.90
C VAL A 1 20.51 17.54 15.25
N VAL A 2 20.93 18.74 14.86
CA VAL A 2 20.07 19.70 14.12
C VAL A 2 20.70 19.95 12.76
N ILE A 3 19.91 19.86 11.70
CA ILE A 3 20.34 20.14 10.32
C ILE A 3 19.77 21.51 9.93
N LEU A 4 20.64 22.45 9.56
CA LEU A 4 20.24 23.76 9.07
C LEU A 4 20.17 23.75 7.54
N ILE A 5 18.96 23.83 7.00
CA ILE A 5 18.71 23.94 5.55
C ILE A 5 18.66 25.42 5.16
N ARG A 6 19.33 25.77 4.05
CA ARG A 6 19.31 27.13 3.47
C ARG A 6 18.99 26.99 1.99
N GLY A 7 17.98 27.71 1.51
CA GLY A 7 17.54 27.69 0.12
C GLY A 7 17.17 29.09 -0.37
N GLY A 8 17.08 29.25 -1.70
CA GLY A 8 16.73 30.51 -2.33
C GLY A 8 15.22 30.83 -2.35
N THR A 9 14.38 29.80 -2.20
CA THR A 9 12.91 29.89 -2.15
C THR A 9 12.37 28.86 -1.16
N GLU A 10 11.16 29.10 -0.64
CA GLU A 10 10.50 28.17 0.29
C GLU A 10 10.27 26.79 -0.36
N LEU A 11 9.81 26.75 -1.61
CA LEU A 11 9.60 25.51 -2.36
C LEU A 11 10.85 24.61 -2.44
N VAL A 12 12.04 25.21 -2.58
CA VAL A 12 13.30 24.44 -2.60
C VAL A 12 13.65 23.94 -1.20
N ILE A 13 13.37 24.73 -0.17
CA ILE A 13 13.61 24.31 1.22
C ILE A 13 12.73 23.13 1.57
N ASP A 14 11.44 23.17 1.24
CA ASP A 14 10.48 22.10 1.51
C ASP A 14 10.88 20.79 0.82
N GLU A 15 11.32 20.85 -0.44
CA GLU A 15 11.78 19.66 -1.17
C GLU A 15 13.08 19.09 -0.59
N VAL A 16 14.02 19.95 -0.19
CA VAL A 16 15.27 19.50 0.44
C VAL A 16 15.02 18.90 1.82
N GLU A 17 14.09 19.46 2.61
CA GLU A 17 13.68 18.88 3.89
C GLU A 17 13.11 17.47 3.69
N ARG A 18 12.19 17.32 2.74
CA ARG A 18 11.60 16.02 2.38
C ARG A 18 12.67 15.02 1.94
N ALA A 19 13.55 15.41 1.02
CA ALA A 19 14.60 14.53 0.50
C ALA A 19 15.58 14.08 1.60
N ILE A 20 15.96 14.99 2.52
CA ILE A 20 16.81 14.64 3.68
C ILE A 20 16.07 13.69 4.60
N HIS A 21 14.79 13.91 4.87
CA HIS A 21 14.00 13.00 5.69
C HIS A 21 13.96 11.59 5.09
N ASP A 22 13.67 11.47 3.79
CA ASP A 22 13.62 10.18 3.09
C ASP A 22 14.98 9.48 3.12
N ALA A 23 16.07 10.21 2.86
CA ALA A 23 17.43 9.68 2.92
C ALA A 23 17.78 9.16 4.32
N LEU A 24 17.42 9.88 5.38
CA LEU A 24 17.64 9.45 6.76
C LEU A 24 16.83 8.18 7.11
N CYS A 25 15.60 8.08 6.63
CA CYS A 25 14.79 6.87 6.78
C CYS A 25 15.43 5.66 6.09
N VAL A 26 15.91 5.82 4.85
CA VAL A 26 16.61 4.77 4.10
C VAL A 26 17.87 4.34 4.83
N VAL A 27 18.68 5.29 5.32
CA VAL A 27 19.90 4.99 6.08
C VAL A 27 19.58 4.25 7.37
N ARG A 28 18.55 4.66 8.11
CA ARG A 28 18.07 3.94 9.31
C ARG A 28 17.72 2.49 8.95
N ASP A 29 16.93 2.28 7.91
CA ASP A 29 16.47 0.96 7.51
C ASP A 29 17.66 0.03 7.14
N VAL A 30 18.69 0.56 6.49
CA VAL A 30 19.92 -0.19 6.18
C VAL A 30 20.73 -0.50 7.45
N VAL A 31 20.84 0.45 8.38
CA VAL A 31 21.55 0.25 9.65
C VAL A 31 20.87 -0.82 10.51
N GLU A 32 19.54 -0.88 10.49
CA GLU A 32 18.75 -1.82 11.28
C GLU A 32 18.66 -3.23 10.65
N ASP A 33 18.35 -3.35 9.36
CA ASP A 33 18.15 -4.65 8.70
C ASP A 33 19.43 -5.24 8.08
N GLN A 34 20.44 -4.40 7.81
CA GLN A 34 21.75 -4.79 7.23
C GLN A 34 21.66 -5.57 5.91
N LYS A 35 20.59 -5.39 5.12
CA LYS A 35 20.41 -6.01 3.80
C LYS A 35 20.03 -4.99 2.74
N ILE A 36 20.68 -5.10 1.59
CA ILE A 36 20.44 -4.26 0.42
C ILE A 36 20.32 -5.13 -0.83
N VAL A 37 19.67 -4.59 -1.84
CA VAL A 37 19.53 -5.17 -3.18
C VAL A 37 19.90 -4.11 -4.23
N GLY A 38 20.25 -4.55 -5.44
CA GLY A 38 20.39 -3.64 -6.57
C GLY A 38 19.06 -2.95 -6.88
N GLY A 39 19.10 -1.66 -7.26
CA GLY A 39 17.91 -0.90 -7.65
C GLY A 39 17.54 -1.10 -9.12
N GLY A 40 17.01 -0.05 -9.76
CA GLY A 40 16.76 -0.04 -11.21
C GLY A 40 15.73 -1.06 -11.70
N GLY A 41 14.84 -1.54 -10.83
CA GLY A 41 13.86 -2.58 -11.16
C GLY A 41 14.39 -4.02 -11.10
N ALA A 42 15.65 -4.22 -10.69
CA ALA A 42 16.26 -5.55 -10.60
C ALA A 42 15.51 -6.51 -9.66
N PRO A 43 15.10 -6.10 -8.43
CA PRO A 43 14.42 -6.99 -7.50
C PRO A 43 13.08 -7.48 -8.03
N GLU A 44 12.32 -6.60 -8.69
CA GLU A 44 11.01 -6.91 -9.25
C GLU A 44 11.12 -7.95 -10.38
N ILE A 45 12.10 -7.80 -11.29
CA ILE A 45 12.35 -8.77 -12.37
C ILE A 45 12.84 -10.12 -11.82
N GLU A 46 13.76 -10.11 -10.85
CA GLU A 46 14.25 -11.34 -10.25
C GLU A 46 13.12 -12.11 -9.54
N VAL A 47 12.31 -11.41 -8.74
CA VAL A 47 11.15 -12.02 -8.07
C VAL A 47 10.16 -12.56 -9.10
N ALA A 48 9.85 -11.80 -10.15
CA ALA A 48 8.98 -12.26 -11.23
C ALA A 48 9.52 -13.53 -11.92
N LEU A 49 10.83 -13.61 -12.16
CA LEU A 49 11.47 -14.80 -12.73
C LEU A 49 11.35 -16.01 -11.80
N GLN A 50 11.58 -15.84 -10.49
CA GLN A 50 11.45 -16.93 -9.52
C GLN A 50 9.98 -17.38 -9.36
N LEU A 51 9.03 -16.45 -9.40
CA LEU A 51 7.61 -16.77 -9.36
C LEU A 51 7.16 -17.57 -10.58
N ARG A 52 7.66 -17.26 -11.78
CA ARG A 52 7.37 -18.06 -13.00
C ARG A 52 7.96 -19.46 -12.92
N LYS A 53 9.13 -19.63 -12.29
CA LYS A 53 9.69 -20.96 -12.01
C LYS A 53 8.82 -21.72 -11.02
N TYR A 54 8.35 -21.04 -9.97
CA TYR A 54 7.46 -21.60 -8.97
C TYR A 54 6.09 -21.99 -9.54
N SER A 55 5.50 -21.17 -10.42
CA SER A 55 4.21 -21.47 -11.06
C SER A 55 4.23 -22.77 -11.83
N SER A 56 5.36 -23.10 -12.48
CA SER A 56 5.56 -24.35 -13.22
C SER A 56 5.52 -25.61 -12.34
N SER A 57 5.67 -25.45 -11.01
CA SER A 57 5.51 -26.55 -10.04
C SER A 57 4.06 -26.73 -9.56
N LEU A 58 3.18 -25.78 -9.87
CA LEU A 58 1.77 -25.79 -9.49
C LEU A 58 0.90 -26.30 -10.65
N GLY A 59 -0.34 -26.66 -10.35
CA GLY A 59 -1.32 -27.08 -11.35
C GLY A 59 -2.63 -26.31 -11.24
N GLY A 60 -3.39 -26.31 -12.33
CA GLY A 60 -4.75 -25.74 -12.36
C GLY A 60 -4.77 -24.21 -12.23
N ARG A 61 -5.70 -23.69 -11.43
CA ARG A 61 -5.96 -22.24 -11.33
C ARG A 61 -4.89 -21.47 -10.56
N GLU A 62 -4.21 -22.13 -9.63
CA GLU A 62 -3.16 -21.51 -8.81
C GLU A 62 -1.94 -21.12 -9.66
N GLN A 63 -1.58 -21.97 -10.63
CA GLN A 63 -0.52 -21.65 -11.59
C GLN A 63 -0.78 -20.31 -12.31
N LEU A 64 -2.00 -20.14 -12.85
CA LEU A 64 -2.40 -18.92 -13.56
C LEU A 64 -2.33 -17.69 -12.65
N ALA A 65 -2.75 -17.83 -11.39
CA ALA A 65 -2.70 -16.74 -10.43
C ALA A 65 -1.25 -16.29 -10.14
N VAL A 66 -0.33 -17.24 -9.98
CA VAL A 66 1.10 -16.94 -9.76
C VAL A 66 1.73 -16.30 -11.00
N GLU A 67 1.38 -16.75 -12.20
CA GLU A 67 1.86 -16.16 -13.46
C GLU A 67 1.41 -14.69 -13.61
N VAL A 68 0.12 -14.40 -13.36
CA VAL A 68 -0.40 -13.03 -13.39
C VAL A 68 0.25 -12.16 -12.32
N PHE A 69 0.49 -12.70 -11.12
CA PHE A 69 1.21 -11.98 -10.08
C PHE A 69 2.65 -11.65 -10.50
N ALA A 70 3.37 -12.59 -11.12
CA ALA A 70 4.70 -12.34 -11.66
C ALA A 70 4.70 -11.27 -12.76
N ASP A 71 3.72 -11.30 -13.67
CA ASP A 71 3.57 -10.28 -14.72
C ASP A 71 3.25 -8.89 -14.16
N SER A 72 2.54 -8.82 -13.02
CA SER A 72 2.24 -7.55 -12.37
C SER A 72 3.49 -6.82 -11.87
N LEU A 73 4.53 -7.55 -11.45
CA LEU A 73 5.78 -6.96 -10.98
C LEU A 73 6.57 -6.25 -12.09
N ASP A 74 6.39 -6.66 -13.35
CA ASP A 74 7.03 -6.01 -14.50
C ASP A 74 6.54 -4.57 -14.71
N ILE A 75 5.44 -4.14 -14.08
CA ILE A 75 4.96 -2.76 -14.22
C ILE A 75 5.96 -1.75 -13.68
N ILE A 76 6.70 -2.09 -12.62
CA ILE A 76 7.65 -1.19 -11.96
C ILE A 76 8.79 -0.79 -12.92
N PRO A 77 9.54 -1.73 -13.52
CA PRO A 77 10.56 -1.39 -14.51
C PRO A 77 9.98 -0.82 -15.81
N LYS A 78 8.77 -1.20 -16.24
CA LYS A 78 8.11 -0.58 -17.39
C LYS A 78 7.84 0.91 -17.16
N THR A 79 7.27 1.26 -16.02
CA THR A 79 6.99 2.65 -15.64
C THR A 79 8.28 3.44 -15.46
N LEU A 80 9.34 2.82 -14.92
CA LEU A 80 10.66 3.44 -14.85
C LEU A 80 11.21 3.76 -16.26
N SER A 81 11.10 2.81 -17.19
CA SER A 81 11.51 2.98 -18.60
C SER A 81 10.72 4.10 -19.28
N GLU A 82 9.40 4.13 -19.06
CA GLU A 82 8.50 5.15 -19.62
C GLU A 82 8.86 6.56 -19.14
N ASN A 83 9.07 6.72 -17.83
CA ASN A 83 9.47 8.00 -17.23
C ASN A 83 10.85 8.46 -17.72
N ALA A 84 11.72 7.52 -18.09
CA ALA A 84 13.03 7.79 -18.68
C ALA A 84 12.98 8.05 -20.20
N GLY A 85 11.82 7.89 -20.84
CA GLY A 85 11.68 8.02 -22.30
C GLY A 85 12.30 6.86 -23.09
N LEU A 86 12.51 5.70 -22.46
CA LEU A 86 13.03 4.48 -23.09
C LEU A 86 11.89 3.62 -23.65
N ASP A 87 12.20 2.76 -24.63
CA ASP A 87 11.24 1.76 -25.11
C ASP A 87 10.99 0.70 -24.03
N GLN A 88 9.74 0.60 -23.59
CA GLN A 88 9.35 -0.28 -22.49
C GLN A 88 9.49 -1.76 -22.82
N ILE A 89 9.28 -2.15 -24.09
CA ILE A 89 9.29 -3.54 -24.53
C ILE A 89 10.73 -4.01 -24.62
N ASP A 90 11.58 -3.25 -25.33
CA ASP A 90 12.99 -3.56 -25.51
C ASP A 90 13.72 -3.59 -24.17
N THR A 91 13.46 -2.61 -23.30
CA THR A 91 14.08 -2.55 -21.96
C THR A 91 13.69 -3.76 -21.11
N LEU A 92 12.42 -4.13 -21.10
CA LEU A 92 11.95 -5.30 -20.35
C LEU A 92 12.53 -6.61 -20.90
N MET A 93 12.63 -6.73 -22.23
CA MET A 93 13.25 -7.90 -22.86
C MET A 93 14.72 -8.04 -22.49
N LYS A 94 15.48 -6.95 -22.53
CA LYS A 94 16.89 -6.90 -22.12
C LYS A 94 17.05 -7.28 -20.64
N LEU A 95 16.25 -6.70 -19.75
CA LEU A 95 16.26 -7.03 -18.32
C LEU A 95 16.01 -8.52 -18.08
N ARG A 96 14.93 -9.06 -18.64
CA ARG A 96 14.58 -10.49 -18.47
C ARG A 96 15.69 -11.40 -19.00
N ALA A 97 16.29 -11.06 -20.15
CA ALA A 97 17.40 -11.82 -20.71
C ALA A 97 18.63 -11.81 -19.78
N ALA A 98 18.99 -10.66 -19.21
CA ALA A 98 20.10 -10.54 -18.26
C ALA A 98 19.86 -11.37 -16.99
N HIS A 99 18.66 -11.29 -16.41
CA HIS A 99 18.30 -12.10 -15.22
C HIS A 99 18.28 -13.60 -15.52
N GLN A 100 17.82 -14.02 -16.71
CA GLN A 100 17.88 -15.42 -17.14
C GLN A 100 19.32 -15.94 -17.28
N GLN A 101 20.29 -15.07 -17.58
CA GLN A 101 21.72 -15.39 -17.61
C GLN A 101 22.36 -15.46 -16.21
N GLY A 102 21.60 -15.15 -15.16
CA GLY A 102 22.06 -15.21 -13.77
C GLY A 102 22.45 -13.87 -13.17
N ASN A 103 22.31 -12.77 -13.90
CA ASN A 103 22.61 -11.42 -13.41
C ASN A 103 21.44 -10.90 -12.55
N LYS A 104 21.43 -11.27 -11.27
CA LYS A 104 20.35 -10.93 -10.32
C LYS A 104 20.20 -9.45 -10.02
N PHE A 105 21.25 -8.66 -10.26
CA PHE A 105 21.28 -7.22 -10.03
C PHE A 105 21.25 -6.44 -11.34
N ALA A 106 20.85 -7.07 -12.45
CA ALA A 106 20.68 -6.34 -13.69
C ALA A 106 19.51 -5.36 -13.57
N GLY A 107 19.72 -4.12 -13.95
CA GLY A 107 18.74 -3.06 -13.76
C GLY A 107 18.85 -1.98 -14.84
N ILE A 108 17.85 -1.10 -14.85
CA ILE A 108 17.83 0.06 -15.75
C ILE A 108 18.73 1.13 -15.16
N ASP A 109 19.79 1.47 -15.88
CA ASP A 109 20.64 2.61 -15.58
C ASP A 109 20.15 3.82 -16.38
N LEU A 110 19.73 4.85 -15.65
CA LEU A 110 19.19 6.07 -16.23
C LEU A 110 20.27 7.02 -16.75
N ASP A 111 21.51 6.92 -16.25
CA ASP A 111 22.62 7.74 -16.73
C ASP A 111 23.09 7.26 -18.10
N THR A 112 23.09 5.95 -18.33
CA THR A 112 23.42 5.37 -19.64
C THR A 112 22.20 5.22 -20.56
N GLY A 113 20.99 5.17 -19.99
CA GLY A 113 19.75 4.89 -20.71
C GLY A 113 19.64 3.45 -21.22
N ASP A 114 20.31 2.50 -20.56
CA ASP A 114 20.31 1.09 -20.97
C ASP A 114 20.34 0.16 -19.75
N VAL A 115 20.19 -1.14 -20.00
CA VAL A 115 20.28 -2.16 -18.96
C VAL A 115 21.74 -2.50 -18.67
N VAL A 116 22.13 -2.39 -17.41
CA VAL A 116 23.43 -2.84 -16.91
C VAL A 116 23.28 -4.15 -16.15
N ASN A 117 24.34 -4.96 -16.10
CA ASN A 117 24.29 -6.29 -15.48
C ASN A 117 24.37 -6.26 -13.95
N ASP A 118 24.84 -5.16 -13.36
CA ASP A 118 25.02 -5.05 -11.91
C ASP A 118 24.84 -3.62 -11.41
N MET A 119 23.65 -3.32 -10.89
CA MET A 119 23.34 -2.02 -10.28
C MET A 119 24.14 -1.78 -8.97
N MET A 120 24.64 -2.82 -8.32
CA MET A 120 25.47 -2.66 -7.11
C MET A 120 26.80 -2.00 -7.46
N ALA A 121 27.39 -2.36 -8.61
CA ALA A 121 28.61 -1.76 -9.12
C ALA A 121 28.40 -0.28 -9.52
N ASN A 122 27.16 0.09 -9.88
CA ASN A 122 26.76 1.45 -10.22
C ASN A 122 26.26 2.25 -9.00
N GLU A 123 26.43 1.71 -7.78
CA GLU A 123 26.05 2.37 -6.51
C GLU A 123 24.55 2.69 -6.38
N VAL A 124 23.70 2.08 -7.21
CA VAL A 124 22.24 2.21 -7.11
C VAL A 124 21.69 1.02 -6.33
N VAL A 125 21.50 1.23 -5.04
CA VAL A 125 21.06 0.19 -4.09
C VAL A 125 19.83 0.62 -3.31
N GLU A 126 19.03 -0.37 -2.92
CA GLU A 126 17.80 -0.16 -2.15
C GLU A 126 17.80 -1.06 -0.90
N PRO A 127 17.25 -0.60 0.24
CA PRO A 127 17.08 -1.45 1.42
C PRO A 127 16.09 -2.59 1.13
N THR A 128 16.45 -3.81 1.54
CA THR A 128 15.60 -4.98 1.27
C THR A 128 14.25 -4.87 1.97
N VAL A 129 14.24 -4.34 3.19
CA VAL A 129 13.02 -4.16 4.00
C VAL A 129 11.97 -3.29 3.30
N VAL A 130 12.39 -2.25 2.57
CA VAL A 130 11.48 -1.37 1.83
C VAL A 130 10.78 -2.14 0.72
N LYS A 131 11.52 -2.93 -0.07
CA LYS A 131 10.95 -3.77 -1.14
C LYS A 131 9.97 -4.81 -0.60
N VAL A 132 10.36 -5.50 0.48
CA VAL A 132 9.51 -6.51 1.13
C VAL A 132 8.21 -5.86 1.63
N GLN A 133 8.31 -4.71 2.28
CA GLN A 133 7.14 -4.01 2.79
C GLN A 133 6.23 -3.50 1.67
N ALA A 134 6.80 -2.95 0.59
CA ALA A 134 6.03 -2.51 -0.57
C ALA A 134 5.20 -3.64 -1.19
N ILE A 135 5.80 -4.82 -1.36
CA ILE A 135 5.09 -6.00 -1.89
C ILE A 135 4.01 -6.48 -0.91
N LYS A 136 4.31 -6.56 0.39
CA LYS A 136 3.32 -6.98 1.40
C LYS A 136 2.12 -6.04 1.44
N SER A 137 2.37 -4.74 1.58
CA SER A 137 1.30 -3.74 1.69
C SER A 137 0.46 -3.63 0.42
N SER A 138 1.08 -3.74 -0.77
CA SER A 138 0.33 -3.75 -2.03
C SER A 138 -0.56 -4.98 -2.17
N VAL A 139 -0.07 -6.17 -1.78
CA VAL A 139 -0.86 -7.41 -1.78
C VAL A 139 -2.01 -7.34 -0.78
N GLU A 140 -1.80 -6.82 0.42
CA GLU A 140 -2.85 -6.61 1.43
C GLU A 140 -3.93 -5.67 0.90
N ALA A 141 -3.53 -4.53 0.33
CA ALA A 141 -4.46 -3.56 -0.26
C ALA A 141 -5.27 -4.17 -1.41
N ALA A 142 -4.61 -4.83 -2.36
CA ALA A 142 -5.27 -5.49 -3.48
C ALA A 142 -6.24 -6.58 -3.00
N SER A 143 -5.84 -7.38 -2.02
CA SER A 143 -6.67 -8.43 -1.45
C SER A 143 -7.91 -7.88 -0.73
N MET A 144 -7.77 -6.75 -0.03
CA MET A 144 -8.92 -6.09 0.61
C MET A 144 -9.93 -5.62 -0.43
N ILE A 145 -9.46 -4.99 -1.51
CA ILE A 145 -10.33 -4.49 -2.59
C ILE A 145 -11.02 -5.66 -3.31
N LEU A 146 -10.29 -6.71 -3.68
CA LEU A 146 -10.82 -7.86 -4.42
C LEU A 146 -11.84 -8.69 -3.62
N ARG A 147 -11.86 -8.57 -2.29
CA ARG A 147 -12.84 -9.24 -1.41
C ARG A 147 -14.16 -8.49 -1.27
N ILE A 148 -14.25 -7.25 -1.76
CA ILE A 148 -15.49 -6.48 -1.70
C ILE A 148 -16.38 -6.93 -2.86
N ASP A 149 -17.41 -7.69 -2.53
CA ASP A 149 -18.38 -8.17 -3.53
C ASP A 149 -19.45 -7.12 -3.88
N ASP A 150 -19.82 -6.25 -2.92
CA ASP A 150 -20.84 -5.21 -3.11
C ASP A 150 -20.66 -4.03 -2.12
N VAL A 151 -21.13 -2.84 -2.51
CA VAL A 151 -21.11 -1.61 -1.70
C VAL A 151 -22.52 -1.04 -1.60
N ILE A 152 -23.12 -1.17 -0.42
CA ILE A 152 -24.43 -0.58 -0.14
C ILE A 152 -24.25 0.88 0.30
N ALA A 153 -24.53 1.82 -0.61
CA ALA A 153 -24.54 3.24 -0.30
C ALA A 153 -25.89 3.65 0.33
N SER A 154 -25.92 3.92 1.63
CA SER A 154 -27.11 4.51 2.27
C SER A 154 -27.09 6.03 2.13
N THR A 155 -28.00 6.59 1.34
CA THR A 155 -28.32 8.03 1.42
C THR A 155 -29.32 8.22 2.56
N ARG A 156 -29.11 9.22 3.43
CA ARG A 156 -30.12 9.58 4.42
C ARG A 156 -31.37 10.05 3.68
N SER A 157 -32.46 9.29 3.79
CA SER A 157 -33.77 9.78 3.36
C SER A 157 -34.06 11.07 4.14
N ALA A 158 -34.41 12.15 3.42
CA ALA A 158 -34.84 13.38 4.07
C ALA A 158 -36.03 13.02 4.99
N GLY A 159 -35.84 13.19 6.30
CA GLY A 159 -36.91 12.97 7.27
C GLY A 159 -38.13 13.84 6.92
N PRO A 160 -39.34 13.42 7.31
CA PRO A 160 -40.53 14.21 7.05
C PRO A 160 -40.35 15.64 7.62
N PRO A 161 -40.84 16.67 6.91
CA PRO A 161 -40.64 18.05 7.31
C PRO A 161 -41.14 18.27 8.75
N PRO A 162 -40.39 19.01 9.60
CA PRO A 162 -40.80 19.26 10.97
C PRO A 162 -42.08 20.12 10.95
N GLY A 163 -43.21 19.55 11.38
CA GLY A 163 -44.44 20.33 11.48
C GLY A 163 -45.78 19.61 11.46
N MET A 164 -45.86 18.26 11.43
CA MET A 164 -47.15 17.61 11.59
C MET A 164 -47.46 17.40 13.09
N GLY A 165 -47.82 18.50 13.74
CA GLY A 165 -48.28 18.53 15.12
C GLY A 165 -49.56 17.71 15.31
N GLY A 166 -49.44 16.57 16.00
CA GLY A 166 -50.58 15.86 16.57
C GLY A 166 -50.92 16.47 17.92
N GLY A 167 -51.92 17.35 17.96
CA GLY A 167 -52.49 17.88 19.19
C GLY A 167 -53.11 16.77 20.05
N MET A 168 -52.70 16.70 21.31
CA MET A 168 -53.31 15.86 22.34
C MET A 168 -54.73 16.37 22.67
N PRO A 169 -55.79 15.53 22.66
CA PRO A 169 -57.09 15.92 23.21
C PRO A 169 -57.03 15.96 24.75
N PRO A 170 -57.71 16.93 25.39
CA PRO A 170 -57.70 17.07 26.84
C PRO A 170 -58.74 16.17 27.52
N GLY A 171 -58.35 15.50 28.59
CA GLY A 171 -59.28 15.09 29.66
C GLY A 171 -59.31 13.60 29.98
N MET A 172 -58.71 13.23 31.12
CA MET A 172 -59.36 12.32 32.08
C MET A 172 -58.70 12.48 33.45
N GLY A 173 -59.33 13.29 34.29
CA GLY A 173 -58.96 13.47 35.69
C GLY A 173 -59.63 12.43 36.59
N GLY A 174 -58.92 12.06 37.66
CA GLY A 174 -59.46 11.93 39.02
C GLY A 174 -60.33 10.72 39.36
N GLY A 175 -59.84 9.91 40.31
CA GLY A 175 -60.70 9.30 41.32
C GLY A 175 -60.50 7.80 41.57
N MET A 176 -59.81 7.45 42.65
CA MET A 176 -60.22 6.34 43.53
C MET A 176 -59.45 6.44 44.85
N GLY A 177 -60.16 6.82 45.92
CA GLY A 177 -59.69 6.64 47.29
C GLY A 177 -60.03 5.24 47.81
N GLY A 178 -59.37 4.81 48.89
CA GLY A 178 -59.90 3.74 49.73
C GLY A 178 -58.89 2.81 50.39
N MET A 179 -58.55 3.16 51.64
CA MET A 179 -58.37 2.26 52.80
C MET A 179 -57.32 1.13 52.77
N GLY A 180 -56.32 1.28 53.62
CA GLY A 180 -56.34 0.55 54.89
C GLY A 180 -55.27 -0.52 55.13
N GLY A 181 -54.34 -0.21 56.04
CA GLY A 181 -53.98 -1.12 57.14
C GLY A 181 -52.68 -1.91 57.04
N GLY A 182 -51.80 -1.69 58.02
CA GLY A 182 -51.01 -2.78 58.63
C GLY A 182 -49.53 -2.85 58.26
N MET A 183 -48.70 -2.06 58.95
CA MET A 183 -47.32 -2.45 59.26
C MET A 183 -47.37 -3.48 60.40
N PRO A 184 -46.47 -4.48 60.47
CA PRO A 184 -45.38 -4.38 61.45
C PRO A 184 -44.08 -5.08 60.91
N PRO A 185 -43.05 -5.37 61.73
CA PRO A 185 -41.77 -4.67 61.70
C PRO A 185 -40.59 -5.60 61.35
N GLY A 186 -39.40 -5.01 61.25
CA GLY A 186 -38.24 -5.58 60.57
C GLY A 186 -37.64 -6.88 61.11
N MET A 187 -36.76 -7.43 60.29
CA MET A 187 -35.64 -8.28 60.69
C MET A 187 -34.37 -7.76 60.01
N MET A 188 -33.31 -7.88 60.79
CA MET A 188 -31.94 -7.37 60.62
C MET A 188 -31.26 -7.79 59.33
#